data_AF-A0A7S0FK19-F1
#
_entry.id   AF-A0A7S0FK19-F1
#
_cell.length_a   1.000
_cell.length_b   1.000
_cell.length_c   1.000
_cell.angle_alpha   90.00
_cell.angle_beta   90.00
_cell.angle_gamma   90.00
#
_symmetry.space_group_name_H-M   'P 1'
#
loop_
_entity.id
_entity.type
_entity.pdbx_description
1 polymer ?
#
loop_
_entity_poly.entity_id
_entity_poly.type
_entity_poly.pdbx_seq_one_letter_code
_entity_poly.pdbx_strand_id
1 'polypeptide(L)'
;KTNIDLLMADGDFFVPVVRIDLLERDNKPLPHTWDDLVELVQHYNGTDLNDDGIADDFGLCIYPRTGSGFNDAWIPELMYSTWATTDQTKGIQQGFFFDEETFEPRIGRGFEKAMNVWKDLWANSADGCITSNFVEGRCAVGLAPPGCWKGTFVNSEEGGVAWRNKDGSVMRDENGEALWRPRMKDGSYAEPYRLKPFGSLEVVDRVTDEFVECKPGTCQKGERISSVSRLSSDDRAKVLVESPHAGKLINRVPFYWSGGYGTGIRKS
;
A
#
# COMPACT_ATOMS: atom_id res chain seq x y z
N LYS A 1 10.91 17.78 -35.80
CA LYS A 1 11.09 16.34 -35.54
C LYS A 1 11.11 16.17 -34.03
N THR A 2 10.21 15.35 -33.47
CA THR A 2 10.25 15.00 -32.05
C THR A 2 11.35 13.96 -31.88
N ASN A 3 12.40 14.28 -31.14
CA ASN A 3 13.39 13.29 -30.71
C ASN A 3 12.82 12.59 -29.48
N ILE A 4 12.66 11.27 -29.56
CA ILE A 4 12.30 10.43 -28.41
C ILE A 4 13.59 9.80 -27.93
N ASP A 5 14.13 10.32 -26.84
CA ASP A 5 15.43 9.90 -26.29
C ASP A 5 15.31 8.71 -25.32
N LEU A 6 14.09 8.41 -24.84
CA LEU A 6 13.80 7.32 -23.91
C LEU A 6 12.46 6.66 -24.23
N LEU A 7 12.44 5.34 -24.27
CA LEU A 7 11.24 4.53 -24.24
C LEU A 7 11.12 3.89 -22.86
N MET A 8 10.14 4.35 -22.07
CA MET A 8 9.83 3.73 -20.78
C MET A 8 9.19 2.36 -21.05
N ALA A 9 9.88 1.28 -20.66
CA ALA A 9 9.39 -0.08 -20.85
C ALA A 9 8.41 -0.51 -19.74
N ASP A 10 8.63 -0.01 -18.51
CA ASP A 10 7.84 -0.33 -17.34
C ASP A 10 7.74 0.88 -16.38
N GLY A 11 6.67 0.92 -15.60
CA GLY A 11 6.39 1.95 -14.59
C GLY A 11 5.77 1.32 -13.36
N ASP A 12 6.57 1.20 -12.30
CA ASP A 12 6.16 0.69 -11.01
C ASP A 12 5.57 1.79 -10.14
N PHE A 13 4.59 1.41 -9.33
CA PHE A 13 4.01 2.22 -8.26
C PHE A 13 3.54 1.29 -7.16
N PHE A 14 3.55 1.72 -5.92
CA PHE A 14 3.14 0.85 -4.82
C PHE A 14 1.63 0.69 -4.77
N VAL A 15 1.19 -0.57 -4.79
CA VAL A 15 -0.22 -0.97 -4.69
C VAL A 15 -0.46 -1.55 -3.30
N PRO A 16 -1.30 -0.90 -2.48
CA PRO A 16 -1.76 -1.50 -1.24
C PRO A 16 -2.84 -2.54 -1.49
N VAL A 17 -2.72 -3.67 -0.80
CA VAL A 17 -3.71 -4.75 -0.76
C VAL A 17 -4.04 -5.05 0.69
N VAL A 18 -5.30 -5.23 1.03
CA VAL A 18 -5.76 -5.50 2.41
C VAL A 18 -6.63 -6.74 2.48
N ARG A 19 -6.54 -7.44 3.61
CA ARG A 19 -7.46 -8.51 4.03
C ARG A 19 -8.75 -7.91 4.58
N ILE A 20 -9.79 -7.84 3.74
CA ILE A 20 -11.06 -7.21 4.11
C ILE A 20 -11.89 -8.03 5.10
N ASP A 21 -11.66 -9.32 5.18
CA ASP A 21 -12.24 -10.19 6.21
C ASP A 21 -11.82 -9.75 7.61
N LEU A 22 -10.56 -9.35 7.80
CA LEU A 22 -10.10 -8.83 9.08
C LEU A 22 -10.81 -7.52 9.44
N LEU A 23 -10.98 -6.63 8.46
CA LEU A 23 -11.69 -5.37 8.65
C LEU A 23 -13.17 -5.62 9.02
N GLU A 24 -13.81 -6.58 8.39
CA GLU A 24 -15.20 -6.95 8.70
C GLU A 24 -15.32 -7.61 10.07
N ARG A 25 -14.40 -8.52 10.40
CA ARG A 25 -14.31 -9.22 11.69
C ARG A 25 -14.22 -8.23 12.84
N ASP A 26 -13.31 -7.26 12.72
CA ASP A 26 -12.95 -6.34 13.80
C ASP A 26 -13.65 -4.98 13.70
N ASN A 27 -14.62 -4.85 12.80
CA ASN A 27 -15.44 -3.66 12.62
C ASN A 27 -14.60 -2.40 12.35
N LYS A 28 -13.59 -2.54 11.49
CA LYS A 28 -12.65 -1.49 11.06
C LYS A 28 -13.06 -0.95 9.67
N PRO A 29 -12.89 0.36 9.40
CA PRO A 29 -13.11 0.92 8.07
C PRO A 29 -11.96 0.58 7.12
N LEU A 30 -12.15 0.85 5.82
CA LEU A 30 -11.02 0.87 4.88
C LEU A 30 -10.00 1.94 5.29
N PRO A 31 -8.69 1.62 5.32
CA PRO A 31 -7.66 2.62 5.58
C PRO A 31 -7.48 3.53 4.36
N HIS A 32 -7.52 4.84 4.58
CA HIS A 32 -7.35 5.84 3.53
C HIS A 32 -6.07 6.64 3.67
N THR A 33 -5.65 6.91 4.90
CA THR A 33 -4.47 7.71 5.20
C THR A 33 -3.27 6.83 5.60
N TRP A 34 -2.08 7.41 5.57
CA TRP A 34 -0.89 6.75 6.14
C TRP A 34 -1.04 6.51 7.65
N ASP A 35 -1.72 7.42 8.35
CA ASP A 35 -1.98 7.29 9.78
C ASP A 35 -2.99 6.15 10.06
N ASP A 36 -4.01 5.98 9.22
CA ASP A 36 -4.94 4.83 9.28
C ASP A 36 -4.19 3.51 9.06
N LEU A 37 -3.21 3.50 8.14
CA LEU A 37 -2.38 2.33 7.89
C LEU A 37 -1.55 1.98 9.12
N VAL A 38 -0.89 2.96 9.75
CA VAL A 38 -0.09 2.75 10.97
C VAL A 38 -0.96 2.16 12.07
N GLU A 39 -2.14 2.72 12.33
CA GLU A 39 -3.06 2.21 13.35
C GLU A 39 -3.47 0.77 13.05
N LEU A 40 -3.83 0.47 11.80
CA LEU A 40 -4.28 -0.85 11.38
C LEU A 40 -3.18 -1.90 11.52
N VAL A 41 -1.97 -1.55 11.07
CA VAL A 41 -0.80 -2.43 11.11
C VAL A 41 -0.39 -2.70 12.56
N GLN A 42 -0.37 -1.69 13.43
CA GLN A 42 -0.09 -1.89 14.86
C GLN A 42 -1.14 -2.76 15.55
N HIS A 43 -2.41 -2.64 15.15
CA HIS A 43 -3.49 -3.44 15.72
C HIS A 43 -3.34 -4.93 15.43
N TYR A 44 -2.88 -5.30 14.23
CA TYR A 44 -2.79 -6.69 13.79
C TYR A 44 -1.44 -7.37 14.04
N ASN A 45 -0.39 -6.59 14.27
CA ASN A 45 0.94 -7.13 14.46
C ASN A 45 1.02 -7.99 15.74
N GLY A 46 1.56 -9.21 15.63
CA GLY A 46 1.65 -10.18 16.71
C GLY A 46 0.31 -10.84 17.08
N THR A 47 -0.67 -10.83 16.18
CA THR A 47 -1.95 -11.56 16.34
C THR A 47 -1.98 -12.78 15.42
N ASP A 48 -2.99 -13.64 15.55
CA ASP A 48 -3.23 -14.76 14.63
C ASP A 48 -4.19 -14.28 13.53
N LEU A 49 -3.71 -14.21 12.28
CA LEU A 49 -4.44 -13.73 11.11
C LEU A 49 -4.76 -14.84 10.11
N ASN A 50 -4.15 -16.00 10.28
CA ASN A 50 -4.27 -17.16 9.40
C ASN A 50 -4.98 -18.36 10.08
N ASP A 51 -5.45 -18.19 11.32
CA ASP A 51 -6.13 -19.18 12.17
C ASP A 51 -5.31 -20.47 12.41
N ASP A 52 -3.98 -20.39 12.39
CA ASP A 52 -3.10 -21.52 12.70
C ASP A 52 -2.90 -21.75 14.21
N GLY A 53 -3.44 -20.86 15.04
CA GLY A 53 -3.37 -20.90 16.50
C GLY A 53 -2.12 -20.23 17.07
N ILE A 54 -1.29 -19.60 16.25
CA ILE A 54 -0.05 -18.92 16.64
C ILE A 54 -0.19 -17.42 16.44
N ALA A 55 -0.06 -16.67 17.54
CA ALA A 55 -0.08 -15.21 17.50
C ALA A 55 1.31 -14.65 17.12
N ASP A 56 1.72 -14.80 15.86
CA ASP A 56 3.00 -14.32 15.35
C ASP A 56 2.92 -13.68 13.95
N ASP A 57 1.71 -13.37 13.48
CA ASP A 57 1.50 -12.73 12.18
C ASP A 57 1.75 -11.22 12.22
N PHE A 58 1.81 -10.61 11.04
CA PHE A 58 2.31 -9.26 10.85
C PHE A 58 1.20 -8.30 10.46
N GLY A 59 1.29 -7.06 10.92
CA GLY A 59 0.37 -6.02 10.44
C GLY A 59 0.61 -5.70 8.96
N LEU A 60 1.88 -5.63 8.56
CA LEU A 60 2.30 -5.20 7.23
C LEU A 60 3.28 -6.18 6.58
N CYS A 61 2.98 -6.56 5.35
CA CYS A 61 3.93 -7.18 4.43
C CYS A 61 4.52 -6.09 3.52
N ILE A 62 5.84 -5.94 3.52
CA ILE A 62 6.63 -5.14 2.56
C ILE A 62 7.81 -5.99 2.04
N TYR A 63 8.68 -5.40 1.22
CA TYR A 63 9.91 -6.05 0.78
C TYR A 63 10.82 -6.49 1.95
N PRO A 64 11.67 -7.52 1.75
CA PRO A 64 12.61 -7.97 2.76
C PRO A 64 13.47 -6.81 3.29
N ARG A 65 13.70 -6.80 4.60
CA ARG A 65 14.46 -5.76 5.29
C ARG A 65 15.97 -5.94 5.16
N THR A 66 16.41 -7.18 4.97
CA THR A 66 17.82 -7.53 4.89
C THR A 66 18.06 -8.59 3.81
N GLY A 67 19.22 -8.51 3.15
CA GLY A 67 19.73 -9.59 2.31
C GLY A 67 19.08 -9.71 0.92
N SER A 68 18.36 -8.68 0.46
CA SER A 68 17.73 -8.71 -0.87
C SER A 68 18.61 -8.09 -1.98
N GLY A 69 19.83 -7.66 -1.63
CA GLY A 69 20.82 -7.16 -2.59
C GLY A 69 20.34 -5.88 -3.26
N PHE A 70 20.18 -5.89 -4.59
CA PHE A 70 19.65 -4.74 -5.34
C PHE A 70 18.24 -4.29 -4.86
N ASN A 71 17.48 -5.16 -4.19
CA ASN A 71 16.15 -4.87 -3.68
C ASN A 71 16.12 -4.28 -2.25
N ASP A 72 17.27 -4.04 -1.62
CA ASP A 72 17.30 -3.25 -0.37
C ASP A 72 17.02 -1.76 -0.68
N ALA A 73 16.98 -1.40 -1.96
CA ALA A 73 16.82 -0.06 -2.46
C ALA A 73 15.38 0.49 -2.43
N TRP A 74 14.33 -0.28 -2.14
CA TRP A 74 12.91 0.12 -2.30
C TRP A 74 12.30 0.90 -1.11
N ILE A 75 12.98 0.88 0.04
CA ILE A 75 12.51 1.55 1.26
C ILE A 75 12.49 3.08 1.11
N PRO A 76 13.51 3.71 0.51
CA PRO A 76 13.44 5.12 0.13
C PRO A 76 12.21 5.47 -0.73
N GLU A 77 11.86 4.68 -1.75
CA GLU A 77 10.73 4.94 -2.64
C GLU A 77 9.38 4.82 -1.92
N LEU A 78 9.28 3.85 -1.02
CA LEU A 78 8.15 3.72 -0.11
C LEU A 78 8.00 4.98 0.76
N MET A 79 9.09 5.49 1.34
CA MET A 79 9.11 6.76 2.07
C MET A 79 8.77 7.97 1.18
N TYR A 80 9.29 8.02 -0.05
CA TYR A 80 8.99 9.07 -1.02
C TYR A 80 7.50 9.08 -1.38
N SER A 81 6.86 7.91 -1.46
CA SER A 81 5.42 7.82 -1.68
C SER A 81 4.62 8.44 -0.54
N THR A 82 5.09 8.36 0.70
CA THR A 82 4.47 9.05 1.84
C THR A 82 4.76 10.54 1.82
N TRP A 83 6.02 10.94 1.65
CA TRP A 83 6.43 12.34 1.63
C TRP A 83 5.75 13.14 0.50
N ALA A 84 5.61 12.56 -0.69
CA ALA A 84 4.91 13.20 -1.79
C ALA A 84 3.46 13.56 -1.42
N THR A 85 2.77 12.76 -0.59
CA THR A 85 1.39 13.06 -0.19
C THR A 85 1.25 14.29 0.70
N THR A 86 2.30 14.75 1.36
CA THR A 86 2.29 15.99 2.15
C THR A 86 2.78 17.19 1.36
N ASP A 87 3.65 16.98 0.37
CA ASP A 87 4.39 18.08 -0.26
C ASP A 87 4.00 18.38 -1.72
N GLN A 88 3.38 17.42 -2.41
CA GLN A 88 2.99 17.53 -3.81
C GLN A 88 1.47 17.71 -3.94
N THR A 89 0.99 18.95 -3.85
CA THR A 89 -0.44 19.30 -3.78
C THR A 89 -1.05 19.80 -5.10
N LYS A 90 -0.20 20.18 -6.06
CA LYS A 90 -0.57 20.68 -7.40
C LYS A 90 -0.48 19.61 -8.49
N GLY A 91 -0.27 18.34 -8.11
CA GLY A 91 -0.18 17.18 -8.99
C GLY A 91 1.24 16.89 -9.47
N ILE A 92 1.36 15.95 -10.43
CA ILE A 92 2.64 15.33 -10.84
C ILE A 92 3.70 16.31 -11.41
N GLN A 93 3.28 17.52 -11.80
CA GLN A 93 4.18 18.55 -12.33
C GLN A 93 4.92 19.33 -11.22
N GLN A 94 4.48 19.19 -9.97
CA GLN A 94 5.10 19.83 -8.83
C GLN A 94 6.10 18.87 -8.19
N GLY A 95 7.39 19.22 -8.14
CA GLY A 95 8.39 18.41 -7.45
C GLY A 95 8.22 18.48 -5.93
N PHE A 96 8.63 17.45 -5.19
CA PHE A 96 8.65 17.47 -3.72
C PHE A 96 10.05 17.37 -3.11
N PHE A 97 11.04 16.88 -3.87
CA PHE A 97 12.43 16.77 -3.39
C PHE A 97 13.15 18.11 -3.29
N PHE A 98 12.95 18.98 -4.27
CA PHE A 98 13.64 20.26 -4.40
C PHE A 98 12.65 21.39 -4.57
N ASP A 99 13.05 22.57 -4.13
CA ASP A 99 12.35 23.80 -4.51
C ASP A 99 12.52 24.05 -6.01
N GLU A 100 11.43 24.41 -6.67
CA GLU A 100 11.38 24.54 -8.14
C GLU A 100 12.07 25.82 -8.63
N GLU A 101 12.26 26.81 -7.74
CA GLU A 101 12.90 28.08 -8.05
C GLU A 101 14.37 28.08 -7.60
N THR A 102 14.66 27.61 -6.38
CA THR A 102 16.02 27.67 -5.79
C THR A 102 16.83 26.39 -6.00
N PHE A 103 16.19 25.26 -6.34
CA PHE A 103 16.79 23.93 -6.37
C PHE A 103 17.38 23.46 -5.02
N GLU A 104 17.01 24.10 -3.92
CA GLU A 104 17.40 23.62 -2.58
C GLU A 104 16.58 22.38 -2.17
N PRO A 105 17.17 21.40 -1.47
CA PRO A 105 16.44 20.24 -0.97
C PRO A 105 15.31 20.66 -0.01
N ARG A 106 14.09 20.14 -0.19
CA ARG A 106 12.94 20.43 0.68
C ARG A 106 12.84 19.50 1.89
N ILE A 107 13.97 19.21 2.52
CA ILE A 107 14.00 18.35 3.72
C ILE A 107 13.44 19.15 4.91
N GLY A 108 12.15 18.93 5.20
CA GLY A 108 11.40 19.63 6.25
C GLY A 108 10.33 18.74 6.89
N ARG A 109 9.23 19.34 7.34
CA ARG A 109 8.19 18.63 8.12
C ARG A 109 7.52 17.47 7.39
N GLY A 110 7.34 17.57 6.07
CA GLY A 110 6.80 16.47 5.28
C GLY A 110 7.71 15.25 5.24
N PHE A 111 9.02 15.48 5.11
CA PHE A 111 10.03 14.42 5.20
C PHE A 111 10.06 13.81 6.62
N GLU A 112 10.00 14.65 7.65
CA GLU A 112 9.92 14.19 9.05
C GLU A 112 8.67 13.31 9.29
N LYS A 113 7.49 13.72 8.80
CA LYS A 113 6.27 12.92 8.89
C LYS A 113 6.44 11.57 8.18
N ALA A 114 7.00 11.56 6.96
CA ALA A 114 7.25 10.33 6.24
C ALA A 114 8.20 9.39 7.00
N MET A 115 9.28 9.92 7.57
CA MET A 115 10.22 9.14 8.40
C MET A 115 9.54 8.53 9.63
N ASN A 116 8.69 9.29 10.32
CA ASN A 116 7.98 8.79 11.51
C ASN A 116 6.95 7.71 11.15
N VAL A 117 6.17 7.90 10.08
CA VAL A 117 5.27 6.86 9.55
C VAL A 117 6.06 5.59 9.23
N TRP A 118 7.15 5.69 8.49
CA TRP A 118 7.92 4.52 8.09
C TRP A 118 8.65 3.85 9.24
N LYS A 119 9.06 4.60 10.28
CA LYS A 119 9.58 4.02 11.51
C LYS A 119 8.54 3.11 12.19
N ASP A 120 7.30 3.55 12.26
CA ASP A 120 6.22 2.78 12.89
C ASP A 120 5.79 1.59 12.03
N LEU A 121 5.67 1.78 10.71
CA LEU A 121 5.38 0.67 9.78
C LEU A 121 6.51 -0.36 9.76
N TRP A 122 7.76 0.10 9.85
CA TRP A 122 8.92 -0.78 9.91
C TRP A 122 8.90 -1.65 11.14
N ALA A 123 8.50 -1.14 12.32
CA ALA A 123 8.46 -1.93 13.54
C ALA A 123 7.40 -3.04 13.51
N ASN A 124 6.42 -2.95 12.62
CA ASN A 124 5.24 -3.82 12.58
C ASN A 124 5.09 -4.57 11.24
N SER A 125 6.18 -4.68 10.50
CA SER A 125 6.21 -5.43 9.24
C SER A 125 6.79 -6.84 9.35
N ALA A 126 6.54 -7.66 8.35
CA ALA A 126 7.23 -8.93 8.16
C ALA A 126 8.64 -8.70 7.59
N ASP A 127 9.58 -9.59 7.92
CA ASP A 127 10.78 -9.77 7.11
C ASP A 127 10.57 -10.97 6.16
N GLY A 128 11.19 -10.95 4.98
CA GLY A 128 11.01 -11.96 3.94
C GLY A 128 10.18 -11.50 2.73
N CYS A 129 9.90 -12.43 1.81
CA CYS A 129 9.23 -12.12 0.56
C CYS A 129 7.76 -11.71 0.82
N ILE A 130 7.42 -10.47 0.44
CA ILE A 130 6.10 -9.88 0.63
C ILE A 130 4.96 -10.80 0.18
N THR A 131 5.11 -11.41 -1.00
CA THR A 131 4.07 -12.22 -1.60
C THR A 131 3.83 -13.45 -0.75
N SER A 132 4.87 -14.15 -0.28
CA SER A 132 4.76 -15.39 0.49
C SER A 132 3.95 -15.20 1.79
N ASN A 133 4.40 -14.29 2.66
CA ASN A 133 3.72 -14.05 3.94
C ASN A 133 2.26 -13.58 3.73
N PHE A 134 2.03 -12.71 2.74
CA PHE A 134 0.67 -12.25 2.45
C PHE A 134 -0.22 -13.37 1.89
N VAL A 135 0.26 -14.18 0.93
CA VAL A 135 -0.54 -15.27 0.34
C VAL A 135 -0.77 -16.45 1.28
N GLU A 136 0.02 -16.56 2.35
CA GLU A 136 -0.18 -17.52 3.46
C GLU A 136 -1.15 -16.99 4.52
N GLY A 137 -1.61 -15.74 4.40
CA GLY A 137 -2.57 -15.13 5.30
C GLY A 137 -1.95 -14.44 6.51
N ARG A 138 -0.63 -14.38 6.58
CA ARG A 138 0.14 -13.88 7.73
C ARG A 138 0.28 -12.36 7.80
N CYS A 139 -0.41 -11.63 6.91
CA CYS A 139 -0.36 -10.18 6.86
C CYS A 139 -1.74 -9.57 6.66
N ALA A 140 -2.05 -8.53 7.44
CA ALA A 140 -3.29 -7.78 7.26
C ALA A 140 -3.25 -6.88 6.02
N VAL A 141 -2.13 -6.20 5.81
CA VAL A 141 -1.90 -5.33 4.65
C VAL A 141 -0.64 -5.75 3.93
N GLY A 142 -0.66 -5.71 2.61
CA GLY A 142 0.51 -5.82 1.74
C GLY A 142 0.72 -4.53 0.96
N LEU A 143 1.97 -4.07 0.84
CA LEU A 143 2.34 -2.89 0.05
C LEU A 143 3.55 -3.16 -0.85
N ALA A 144 3.32 -3.30 -2.15
CA ALA A 144 4.35 -3.58 -3.15
C ALA A 144 3.94 -3.14 -4.57
N PRO A 145 4.89 -3.07 -5.52
CA PRO A 145 4.61 -2.91 -6.94
C PRO A 145 3.66 -3.97 -7.51
N PRO A 146 3.00 -3.68 -8.64
CA PRO A 146 1.97 -4.55 -9.20
C PRO A 146 2.49 -5.96 -9.55
N GLY A 147 3.76 -6.07 -9.97
CA GLY A 147 4.40 -7.33 -10.31
C GLY A 147 4.40 -8.35 -9.17
N CYS A 148 4.54 -7.89 -7.92
CA CYS A 148 4.52 -8.76 -6.72
C CYS A 148 3.15 -9.37 -6.44
N TRP A 149 2.08 -8.73 -6.91
CA TRP A 149 0.71 -9.17 -6.70
C TRP A 149 0.20 -10.11 -7.79
N LYS A 150 1.00 -10.36 -8.84
CA LYS A 150 0.58 -11.22 -9.96
C LYS A 150 0.14 -12.59 -9.47
N GLY A 151 0.92 -13.26 -8.62
CA GLY A 151 0.59 -14.59 -8.09
C GLY A 151 -0.62 -14.59 -7.15
N THR A 152 -0.96 -13.44 -6.56
CA THR A 152 -2.14 -13.29 -5.70
C THR A 152 -3.42 -13.19 -6.52
N PHE A 153 -3.37 -12.57 -7.70
CA PHE A 153 -4.58 -12.23 -8.49
C PHE A 153 -4.72 -12.97 -9.83
N VAL A 154 -3.66 -13.57 -10.36
CA VAL A 154 -3.64 -14.24 -11.68
C VAL A 154 -3.37 -15.73 -11.45
N ASN A 155 -4.23 -16.59 -12.02
CA ASN A 155 -4.34 -18.06 -11.83
C ASN A 155 -5.14 -18.48 -10.57
N SER A 156 -6.45 -18.29 -10.62
CA SER A 156 -7.43 -18.40 -9.53
C SER A 156 -7.68 -19.81 -8.94
N GLU A 157 -7.08 -20.88 -9.47
CA GLU A 157 -7.18 -22.23 -8.84
C GLU A 157 -6.17 -22.42 -7.69
N GLU A 158 -5.06 -21.68 -7.72
CA GLU A 158 -4.02 -21.65 -6.67
C GLU A 158 -3.74 -20.23 -6.14
N GLY A 159 -4.34 -19.21 -6.75
CA GLY A 159 -4.19 -17.81 -6.37
C GLY A 159 -4.92 -17.42 -5.08
N GLY A 160 -4.59 -16.23 -4.58
CA GLY A 160 -5.19 -15.66 -3.37
C GLY A 160 -4.48 -16.04 -2.08
N VAL A 161 -5.21 -15.91 -0.97
CA VAL A 161 -4.75 -16.16 0.40
C VAL A 161 -5.29 -17.51 0.86
N ALA A 162 -4.40 -18.39 1.31
CA ALA A 162 -4.72 -19.73 1.80
C ALA A 162 -3.50 -20.30 2.56
N TRP A 163 -3.68 -21.39 3.31
CA TRP A 163 -2.52 -22.13 3.79
C TRP A 163 -1.79 -22.80 2.63
N ARG A 164 -0.46 -22.79 2.67
CA ARG A 164 0.39 -23.27 1.58
C ARG A 164 1.43 -24.28 2.04
N ASN A 165 1.72 -25.23 1.15
CA ASN A 165 2.85 -26.13 1.25
C ASN A 165 4.16 -25.37 0.99
N LYS A 166 5.29 -26.00 1.31
CA LYS A 166 6.63 -25.44 1.06
C LYS A 166 6.92 -25.14 -0.42
N ASP A 167 6.22 -25.79 -1.34
CA ASP A 167 6.32 -25.55 -2.78
C ASP A 167 5.41 -24.41 -3.28
N GLY A 168 4.64 -23.78 -2.38
CA GLY A 168 3.72 -22.69 -2.67
C GLY A 168 2.30 -23.13 -3.07
N SER A 169 2.05 -24.43 -3.24
CA SER A 169 0.71 -24.95 -3.56
C SER A 169 -0.24 -24.81 -2.37
N VAL A 170 -1.54 -24.65 -2.64
CA VAL A 170 -2.57 -24.57 -1.58
C VAL A 170 -2.66 -25.92 -0.87
N MET A 171 -2.64 -25.90 0.46
CA MET A 171 -2.87 -27.11 1.27
C MET A 171 -4.33 -27.56 1.13
N ARG A 172 -4.54 -28.85 0.84
CA ARG A 172 -5.87 -29.42 0.58
C ARG A 172 -6.13 -30.66 1.43
N ASP A 173 -7.42 -30.91 1.68
CA ASP A 173 -7.89 -32.16 2.30
C ASP A 173 -7.91 -33.33 1.30
N GLU A 174 -8.38 -34.49 1.75
CA GLU A 174 -8.49 -35.70 0.92
C GLU A 174 -9.48 -35.55 -0.26
N ASN A 175 -10.42 -34.60 -0.17
CA ASN A 175 -11.40 -34.30 -1.21
C ASN A 175 -10.89 -33.23 -2.21
N GLY A 176 -9.71 -32.66 -1.97
CA GLY A 176 -9.13 -31.59 -2.77
C GLY A 176 -9.64 -30.19 -2.39
N GLU A 177 -10.37 -30.02 -1.29
CA GLU A 177 -10.78 -28.72 -0.78
C GLU A 177 -9.64 -28.02 -0.02
N ALA A 178 -9.54 -26.71 -0.12
CA ALA A 178 -8.51 -25.96 0.60
C ALA A 178 -8.73 -26.05 2.12
N LEU A 179 -7.69 -26.42 2.88
CA LEU A 179 -7.77 -26.58 4.33
C LEU A 179 -8.15 -25.27 5.05
N TRP A 180 -7.63 -24.14 4.56
CA TRP A 180 -7.96 -22.84 5.10
C TRP A 180 -7.93 -21.76 4.02
N ARG A 181 -8.90 -20.85 4.12
CA ARG A 181 -8.98 -19.60 3.37
C ARG A 181 -9.71 -18.56 4.24
N PRO A 182 -9.35 -17.26 4.13
CA PRO A 182 -10.10 -16.21 4.78
C PRO A 182 -11.51 -16.12 4.24
N ARG A 183 -12.48 -15.84 5.11
CA ARG A 183 -13.89 -15.74 4.75
C ARG A 183 -14.50 -14.46 5.29
N MET A 184 -15.39 -13.90 4.48
CA MET A 184 -16.32 -12.88 4.93
C MET A 184 -17.36 -13.51 5.89
N LYS A 185 -18.13 -12.70 6.61
CA LYS A 185 -19.19 -13.15 7.53
C LYS A 185 -20.28 -13.98 6.85
N ASP A 186 -20.51 -13.78 5.55
CA ASP A 186 -21.45 -14.56 4.76
C ASP A 186 -20.89 -15.94 4.34
N GLY A 187 -19.65 -16.25 4.71
CA GLY A 187 -18.96 -17.51 4.41
C GLY A 187 -18.26 -17.54 3.05
N SER A 188 -18.41 -16.50 2.22
CA SER A 188 -17.72 -16.37 0.94
C SER A 188 -16.21 -16.15 1.15
N TYR A 189 -15.42 -16.56 0.16
CA TYR A 189 -13.97 -16.36 0.20
C TYR A 189 -13.64 -14.85 0.13
N ALA A 190 -12.86 -14.38 1.11
CA ALA A 190 -12.41 -13.00 1.16
C ALA A 190 -11.17 -12.80 0.29
N GLU A 191 -11.38 -12.63 -1.02
CA GLU A 191 -10.30 -12.26 -1.94
C GLU A 191 -9.59 -10.98 -1.45
N PRO A 192 -8.25 -10.90 -1.58
CA PRO A 192 -7.52 -9.69 -1.25
C PRO A 192 -8.09 -8.45 -1.96
N TYR A 193 -8.21 -7.34 -1.24
CA TYR A 193 -8.84 -6.14 -1.77
C TYR A 193 -7.78 -5.08 -2.08
N ARG A 194 -7.77 -4.59 -3.32
CA ARG A 194 -6.83 -3.53 -3.73
C ARG A 194 -7.35 -2.18 -3.28
N LEU A 195 -6.50 -1.42 -2.61
CA LEU A 195 -6.79 -0.08 -2.16
C LEU A 195 -6.27 0.95 -3.15
N LYS A 196 -6.86 2.15 -3.13
CA LYS A 196 -6.18 3.33 -3.66
C LYS A 196 -4.91 3.59 -2.82
N PRO A 197 -3.83 4.14 -3.41
CA PRO A 197 -2.63 4.51 -2.65
C PRO A 197 -2.97 5.41 -1.47
N PHE A 198 -2.38 5.19 -0.30
CA PHE A 198 -2.63 6.01 0.90
C PHE A 198 -2.32 7.49 0.65
N GLY A 199 -2.99 8.37 1.38
CA GLY A 199 -2.82 9.81 1.24
C GLY A 199 -2.67 10.52 2.58
N SER A 200 -2.62 11.86 2.53
CA SER A 200 -2.55 12.70 3.71
C SER A 200 -3.73 13.68 3.76
N LEU A 201 -4.32 13.83 4.94
CA LEU A 201 -5.37 14.83 5.22
C LEU A 201 -4.78 16.20 5.56
N GLU A 202 -3.47 16.28 5.78
CA GLU A 202 -2.71 17.49 6.03
C GLU A 202 -1.54 17.54 5.06
N VAL A 203 -1.21 18.75 4.61
CA VAL A 203 -0.14 19.03 3.65
C VAL A 203 0.73 20.15 4.17
N VAL A 204 1.98 20.20 3.72
CA VAL A 204 2.91 21.26 4.11
C VAL A 204 2.60 22.52 3.30
N ASP A 205 2.32 23.61 4.00
CA ASP A 205 2.29 24.93 3.38
C ASP A 205 3.73 25.36 3.08
N ARG A 206 4.06 25.52 1.79
CA ARG A 206 5.44 25.80 1.36
C ARG A 206 5.99 27.16 1.79
N VAL A 207 5.14 28.09 2.23
CA VAL A 207 5.55 29.44 2.67
C VAL A 207 5.87 29.44 4.16
N THR A 208 5.09 28.70 4.94
CA THR A 208 5.20 28.68 6.41
C THR A 208 5.94 27.47 6.96
N ASP A 209 6.13 26.41 6.16
CA ASP A 209 6.65 25.10 6.55
C ASP A 209 5.83 24.42 7.67
N GLU A 210 4.56 24.79 7.80
CA GLU A 210 3.61 24.23 8.76
C GLU A 210 2.62 23.28 8.08
N PHE A 211 2.10 22.33 8.84
CA PHE A 211 1.01 21.47 8.36
C PHE A 211 -0.30 22.24 8.35
N VAL A 212 -1.01 22.14 7.23
CA VAL A 212 -2.35 22.69 7.06
C VAL A 212 -3.30 21.62 6.54
N GLU A 213 -4.57 21.72 6.92
CA GLU A 213 -5.59 20.79 6.45
C GLU A 213 -5.71 20.82 4.92
N CYS A 214 -5.86 19.64 4.33
CA CYS A 214 -6.10 19.46 2.92
C CYS A 214 -7.51 19.94 2.56
N LYS A 215 -7.59 21.06 1.84
CA LYS A 215 -8.82 21.74 1.42
C LYS A 215 -8.69 22.16 -0.04
N PRO A 216 -9.77 22.54 -0.74
CA PRO A 216 -9.69 22.95 -2.14
C PRO A 216 -8.64 24.05 -2.44
N GLY A 217 -8.34 24.92 -1.48
CA GLY A 217 -7.30 25.95 -1.61
C GLY A 217 -5.86 25.45 -1.41
N THR A 218 -5.63 24.46 -0.55
CA THR A 218 -4.30 23.93 -0.20
C THR A 218 -3.94 22.68 -1.00
N CYS A 219 -4.95 21.88 -1.38
CA CYS A 219 -4.87 20.64 -2.15
C CYS A 219 -5.70 20.74 -3.43
N GLN A 220 -5.16 21.41 -4.45
CA GLN A 220 -5.88 21.65 -5.70
C GLN A 220 -6.21 20.36 -6.46
N LYS A 221 -5.39 19.31 -6.28
CA LYS A 221 -5.59 17.99 -6.88
C LYS A 221 -6.09 16.94 -5.88
N GLY A 222 -6.50 17.36 -4.69
CA GLY A 222 -7.06 16.44 -3.69
C GLY A 222 -8.33 15.76 -4.17
N GLU A 223 -8.56 14.53 -3.72
CA GLU A 223 -9.80 13.80 -3.97
C GLU A 223 -10.64 13.71 -2.70
N ARG A 224 -11.96 13.55 -2.83
CA ARG A 224 -12.81 13.29 -1.66
C ARG A 224 -12.81 11.81 -1.34
N ILE A 225 -12.64 11.48 -0.06
CA ILE A 225 -12.78 10.10 0.42
C ILE A 225 -14.23 9.67 0.21
N SER A 226 -14.42 8.61 -0.58
CA SER A 226 -15.73 8.02 -0.84
C SER A 226 -16.30 7.39 0.43
N SER A 227 -17.60 7.55 0.62
CA SER A 227 -18.32 6.81 1.65
C SER A 227 -18.57 5.38 1.19
N VAL A 228 -18.53 4.40 2.10
CA VAL A 228 -18.83 2.99 1.78
C VAL A 228 -20.25 2.83 1.22
N SER A 229 -21.18 3.69 1.62
CA SER A 229 -22.55 3.71 1.07
C SER A 229 -22.61 4.03 -0.43
N ARG A 230 -21.60 4.75 -0.95
CA ARG A 230 -21.48 5.14 -2.36
C ARG A 230 -20.73 4.12 -3.21
N LEU A 231 -20.14 3.09 -2.60
CA LEU A 231 -19.57 1.98 -3.35
C LEU A 231 -20.67 1.21 -4.07
N SER A 232 -20.30 0.61 -5.20
CA SER A 232 -21.23 -0.23 -5.96
C SER A 232 -21.77 -1.37 -5.11
N SER A 233 -22.97 -1.86 -5.40
CA SER A 233 -23.60 -2.93 -4.61
C SER A 233 -22.82 -4.25 -4.62
N ASP A 234 -22.01 -4.47 -5.65
CA ASP A 234 -21.11 -5.61 -5.82
C ASP A 234 -19.71 -5.39 -5.22
N ASP A 235 -19.41 -4.19 -4.69
CA ASP A 235 -18.15 -3.93 -4.02
C ASP A 235 -18.17 -4.55 -2.63
N ARG A 236 -17.27 -5.53 -2.40
CA ARG A 236 -17.17 -6.28 -1.15
C ARG A 236 -16.82 -5.40 0.05
N ALA A 237 -16.22 -4.23 -0.14
CA ALA A 237 -15.95 -3.31 0.96
C ALA A 237 -17.21 -2.57 1.47
N LYS A 238 -18.36 -2.71 0.80
CA LYS A 238 -19.61 -2.06 1.18
C LYS A 238 -20.17 -2.52 2.53
N VAL A 239 -19.78 -3.71 3.00
CA VAL A 239 -20.18 -4.26 4.30
C VAL A 239 -19.38 -3.69 5.47
N LEU A 240 -18.27 -3.00 5.19
CA LEU A 240 -17.41 -2.41 6.20
C LEU A 240 -18.05 -1.16 6.81
N VAL A 241 -17.59 -0.79 7.99
CA VAL A 241 -18.02 0.44 8.64
C VAL A 241 -17.50 1.67 7.90
N GLU A 242 -18.25 2.76 8.01
CA GLU A 242 -17.92 4.03 7.38
C GLU A 242 -16.60 4.60 7.93
N SER A 243 -15.75 5.11 7.04
CA SER A 243 -14.52 5.78 7.46
C SER A 243 -14.85 7.07 8.23
N PRO A 244 -14.15 7.37 9.34
CA PRO A 244 -14.27 8.66 10.01
C PRO A 244 -13.81 9.84 9.14
N HIS A 245 -13.16 9.56 8.00
CA HIS A 245 -12.69 10.56 7.04
C HIS A 245 -13.59 10.69 5.81
N ALA A 246 -14.72 9.98 5.76
CA ALA A 246 -15.65 10.04 4.63
C ALA A 246 -16.03 11.50 4.30
N GLY A 247 -15.90 11.87 3.02
CA GLY A 247 -16.18 13.22 2.53
C GLY A 247 -15.07 14.26 2.73
N LYS A 248 -14.06 14.00 3.57
CA LYS A 248 -12.87 14.85 3.69
C LYS A 248 -12.05 14.83 2.39
N LEU A 249 -11.32 15.90 2.13
CA LEU A 249 -10.38 15.97 1.02
C LEU A 249 -9.06 15.35 1.45
N ILE A 250 -8.49 14.49 0.61
CA ILE A 250 -7.22 13.82 0.84
C ILE A 250 -6.28 14.08 -0.33
N ASN A 251 -5.00 14.35 -0.05
CA ASN A 251 -3.98 14.40 -1.07
C ASN A 251 -3.42 12.99 -1.29
N ARG A 252 -3.72 12.40 -2.45
CA ARG A 252 -3.11 11.15 -2.89
C ARG A 252 -2.17 11.45 -4.04
N VAL A 253 -0.95 10.96 -3.91
CA VAL A 253 0.07 11.14 -4.92
C VAL A 253 0.62 9.76 -5.26
N PRO A 254 0.22 9.16 -6.39
CA PRO A 254 0.85 7.94 -6.85
C PRO A 254 2.31 8.27 -7.17
N PHE A 255 3.23 7.71 -6.38
CA PHE A 255 4.65 7.79 -6.66
C PHE A 255 4.99 6.72 -7.70
N TYR A 256 5.30 7.18 -8.91
CA TYR A 256 5.75 6.33 -10.00
C TYR A 256 7.27 6.30 -10.00
N TRP A 257 7.82 5.10 -10.10
CA TRP A 257 9.22 4.87 -10.31
C TRP A 257 9.39 3.97 -11.51
N SER A 258 10.35 4.30 -12.38
CA SER A 258 10.79 3.40 -13.42
C SER A 258 12.20 2.98 -13.07
N GLY A 259 12.34 1.73 -12.63
CA GLY A 259 13.61 1.03 -12.64
C GLY A 259 13.98 0.80 -14.07
N GLY A 260 14.49 1.83 -14.73
CA GLY A 260 15.06 1.67 -16.04
C GLY A 260 16.05 0.52 -15.95
N TYR A 261 15.80 -0.54 -16.71
CA TYR A 261 16.84 -1.43 -17.20
C TYR A 261 17.82 -0.59 -18.05
N GLY A 262 18.50 0.37 -17.43
CA GLY A 262 19.47 1.29 -18.02
C GLY A 262 20.75 0.59 -18.43
N THR A 263 20.79 -0.74 -18.33
CA THR A 263 21.81 -1.60 -18.94
C THR A 263 21.41 -2.10 -20.34
N GLY A 264 20.15 -1.90 -20.77
CA GLY A 264 19.60 -2.43 -22.01
C GLY A 264 19.62 -1.49 -23.22
N ILE A 265 19.79 -0.18 -23.04
CA ILE A 265 19.90 0.77 -24.16
C ILE A 265 21.38 0.85 -24.58
N ARG A 266 21.87 -0.19 -25.27
CA ARG A 266 23.02 0.00 -26.16
C ARG A 266 22.55 0.90 -27.30
N LYS A 267 23.24 2.04 -27.49
CA LYS A 267 23.19 2.80 -28.74
C LYS A 267 23.34 1.83 -29.91
N SER A 268 22.32 1.74 -30.76
CA SER A 268 22.48 1.35 -32.17
C SER A 268 22.83 2.58 -32.97
#